data_AF-A0AAE3ZCM0-F1
#
_entry.id   AF-A0AAE3ZCM0-F1
#
_cell.length_a   1.000
_cell.length_b   1.000
_cell.length_c   1.000
_cell.angle_alpha   90.00
_cell.angle_beta   90.00
_cell.angle_gamma   90.00
#
_symmetry.space_group_name_H-M   'P 1'
#
loop_
_entity.id
_entity.type
_entity.pdbx_description
1 polymer ?
#
loop_
_entity_poly.entity_id
_entity_poly.type
_entity_poly.pdbx_seq_one_letter_code
_entity_poly.pdbx_strand_id
1 'polypeptide(L)'
;MMLFTLEGMVREPGNTCMTALAEFARTHRFATFEYRVNDSKGCGGVMRAAPAAVWSHAPAEAFHVAAGTAALTHSHPSGYLTIGVYAVLATDNLHDAMLLSVNHSGDSDSTGIVCGNIAGAVYGTRVVPQEWLNTLELHDVIRRLSEDAFAEFSPDPPTDAAWTQRYPAWCPRPKQETRR
;
A
#
# COMPACT_ATOMS: atom_id res chain seq x y z
N MET A 1 4.08 15.14 20.82
CA MET A 1 2.95 14.22 21.08
C MET A 1 3.38 12.85 20.59
N MET A 2 3.83 11.97 21.48
CA MET A 2 4.38 10.64 21.14
C MET A 2 3.25 9.68 20.75
N LEU A 3 3.34 9.09 19.55
CA LEU A 3 2.56 7.92 19.17
C LEU A 3 3.42 6.67 19.39
N PHE A 4 2.93 5.73 20.19
CA PHE A 4 3.55 4.43 20.44
C PHE A 4 3.15 3.40 19.37
N THR A 5 4.11 2.62 18.88
CA THR A 5 3.90 1.37 18.12
C THR A 5 4.57 0.18 18.82
N LEU A 6 4.18 -1.04 18.44
CA LEU A 6 4.39 -2.33 19.12
C LEU A 6 5.82 -2.73 19.54
N GLU A 7 6.87 -1.96 19.26
CA GLU A 7 8.25 -2.23 19.73
C GLU A 7 9.04 -0.96 20.13
N GLY A 8 8.37 0.15 20.45
CA GLY A 8 9.07 1.34 20.98
C GLY A 8 9.90 2.15 19.97
N MET A 9 9.92 1.78 18.69
CA MET A 9 10.44 2.65 17.61
C MET A 9 9.42 3.74 17.26
N VAL A 10 9.84 5.01 17.34
CA VAL A 10 9.07 6.15 16.83
C VAL A 10 9.18 6.14 15.30
N ARG A 11 8.11 5.74 14.60
CA ARG A 11 7.95 6.07 13.18
C ARG A 11 7.40 7.50 13.13
N GLU A 12 8.10 8.42 12.48
CA GLU A 12 7.67 9.82 12.39
C GLU A 12 6.68 9.99 11.22
N PRO A 13 5.35 10.04 11.45
CA PRO A 13 4.43 10.36 10.38
C PRO A 13 4.72 11.77 9.86
N GLY A 14 4.89 11.91 8.55
CA GLY A 14 5.13 13.21 7.93
C GLY A 14 3.99 14.21 8.21
N ASN A 15 4.32 15.50 8.22
CA ASN A 15 3.39 16.59 8.54
C ASN A 15 2.07 16.51 7.76
N THR A 16 2.10 16.09 6.49
CA THR A 16 0.90 15.92 5.67
C THR A 16 -0.12 14.96 6.31
N CYS A 17 0.33 13.81 6.82
CA CYS A 17 -0.54 12.86 7.49
C CYS A 17 -1.10 13.43 8.79
N MET A 18 -0.27 14.13 9.56
CA MET A 18 -0.70 14.76 10.82
C MET A 18 -1.72 15.87 10.60
N THR A 19 -1.55 16.71 9.57
CA THR A 19 -2.50 17.76 9.21
C THR A 19 -3.83 17.18 8.74
N ALA A 20 -3.80 16.13 7.92
CA ALA A 20 -5.02 15.44 7.48
C ALA A 20 -5.81 14.83 8.66
N LEU A 21 -5.10 14.23 9.62
CA LEU A 21 -5.72 13.68 10.83
C LEU A 21 -6.33 14.78 11.71
N ALA A 22 -5.62 15.90 11.89
CA ALA A 22 -6.12 17.05 12.64
C ALA A 22 -7.37 17.66 12.00
N GLU A 23 -7.40 17.77 10.67
CA GLU A 23 -8.58 18.24 9.93
C GLU A 23 -9.76 17.27 10.06
N PHE A 24 -9.52 15.96 10.00
CA PHE A 24 -10.57 14.98 10.26
C PHE A 24 -11.11 15.11 11.69
N ALA A 25 -10.25 15.21 12.70
CA ALA A 25 -10.67 15.39 14.09
C ALA A 25 -11.51 16.66 14.30
N ARG A 26 -11.20 17.73 13.55
CA ARG A 26 -11.93 19.00 13.59
C ARG A 26 -13.29 18.95 12.87
N THR A 27 -13.34 18.31 11.71
CA THR A 27 -14.49 18.40 10.78
C THR A 27 -15.37 17.16 10.76
N HIS A 28 -14.86 16.03 11.28
CA HIS A 28 -15.45 14.70 11.16
C HIS A 28 -15.73 14.28 9.70
N ARG A 29 -14.98 14.85 8.75
CA ARG A 29 -15.19 14.67 7.32
C ARG A 29 -13.93 14.09 6.68
N PHE A 30 -14.06 12.94 6.04
CA PHE A 30 -12.96 12.33 5.29
C PHE A 30 -12.71 13.08 3.99
N ALA A 31 -11.44 13.15 3.57
CA ALA A 31 -11.09 13.63 2.25
C ALA A 31 -11.61 12.68 1.17
N THR A 32 -12.00 13.24 0.04
CA THR A 32 -12.47 12.50 -1.14
C THR A 32 -11.81 13.08 -2.40
N PHE A 33 -12.12 12.53 -3.57
CA PHE A 33 -11.69 13.11 -4.84
C PHE A 33 -12.18 14.55 -5.05
N GLU A 34 -13.33 14.89 -4.46
CA GLU A 34 -13.97 16.21 -4.59
C GLU A 34 -13.62 17.14 -3.41
N TYR A 35 -13.41 16.55 -2.22
CA TYR A 35 -13.07 17.27 -1.01
C TYR A 35 -11.60 17.04 -0.64
N ARG A 36 -10.75 17.98 -1.05
CA ARG A 36 -9.32 17.98 -0.73
C ARG A 36 -9.07 18.54 0.66
N VAL A 37 -8.38 17.78 1.51
CA VAL A 37 -8.00 18.22 2.86
C VAL A 37 -6.67 19.01 2.85
N ASN A 38 -5.86 18.84 1.81
CA ASN A 38 -4.64 19.60 1.56
C ASN A 38 -4.26 19.52 0.06
N ASP A 39 -3.15 20.17 -0.30
CA ASP A 39 -2.58 20.15 -1.65
C ASP A 39 -1.22 19.42 -1.71
N SER A 40 -1.01 18.46 -0.79
CA SER A 40 0.27 17.76 -0.69
C SER A 40 0.52 16.84 -1.87
N LYS A 41 1.68 17.04 -2.50
CA LYS A 41 2.23 16.23 -3.60
C LYS A 41 3.12 15.09 -3.10
N GLY A 42 3.19 14.89 -1.79
CA GLY A 42 3.94 13.79 -1.20
C GLY A 42 3.39 12.42 -1.61
N CYS A 43 4.26 11.44 -1.53
CA CYS A 43 4.02 10.04 -1.89
C CYS A 43 3.13 9.24 -0.94
N GLY A 44 2.80 9.77 0.25
CA GLY A 44 2.48 8.91 1.38
C GLY A 44 1.23 8.08 1.20
N GLY A 45 0.34 8.51 0.30
CA GLY A 45 -0.80 7.73 -0.15
C GLY A 45 -0.43 6.51 -1.00
N VAL A 46 0.55 6.62 -1.90
CA VAL A 46 1.02 5.52 -2.74
C VAL A 46 1.76 4.46 -1.92
N MET A 47 2.48 4.89 -0.88
CA MET A 47 3.27 4.00 -0.04
C MET A 47 2.46 2.85 0.60
N ARG A 48 1.14 2.97 0.61
CA ARG A 48 0.18 2.02 1.20
C ARG A 48 -0.89 1.55 0.21
N ALA A 49 -0.67 1.73 -1.09
CA ALA A 49 -1.64 1.38 -2.13
C ALA A 49 -1.64 -0.11 -2.51
N ALA A 50 -0.56 -0.85 -2.20
CA ALA A 50 -0.38 -2.25 -2.58
C ALA A 50 -1.56 -3.18 -2.23
N PRO A 51 -2.18 -3.09 -1.03
CA PRO A 51 -3.31 -3.95 -0.68
C PRO A 51 -4.52 -3.81 -1.61
N ALA A 52 -4.72 -2.64 -2.26
CA ALA A 52 -5.82 -2.44 -3.19
C ALA A 52 -5.71 -3.33 -4.45
N ALA A 53 -4.48 -3.61 -4.89
CA ALA A 53 -4.22 -4.51 -6.02
C ALA A 53 -4.39 -5.99 -5.65
N VAL A 54 -4.26 -6.34 -4.37
CA VAL A 54 -4.58 -7.70 -3.86
C VAL A 54 -6.09 -7.88 -3.73
N TRP A 55 -6.81 -6.83 -3.36
CA TRP A 55 -8.25 -6.87 -3.12
C TRP A 55 -9.10 -7.09 -4.37
N SER A 56 -8.71 -6.50 -5.51
CA SER A 56 -9.44 -6.65 -6.77
C SER A 56 -8.50 -6.83 -7.95
N HIS A 57 -8.81 -7.82 -8.79
CA HIS A 57 -8.14 -8.03 -10.07
C HIS A 57 -8.64 -7.07 -11.16
N ALA A 58 -9.71 -6.30 -10.90
CA ALA A 58 -10.19 -5.28 -11.82
C ALA A 58 -9.37 -3.98 -11.65
N PRO A 59 -8.61 -3.54 -12.67
CA PRO A 59 -7.70 -2.39 -12.53
C PRO A 59 -8.41 -1.10 -12.11
N ALA A 60 -9.65 -0.89 -12.54
CA ALA A 60 -10.45 0.28 -12.19
C ALA A 60 -10.84 0.31 -10.70
N GLU A 61 -11.16 -0.85 -10.11
CA GLU A 61 -11.51 -0.95 -8.69
C GLU A 61 -10.27 -0.80 -7.80
N ALA A 62 -9.18 -1.48 -8.16
CA ALA A 62 -7.90 -1.35 -7.47
C ALA A 62 -7.39 0.10 -7.48
N PHE A 63 -7.50 0.78 -8.63
CA PHE A 63 -7.17 2.20 -8.76
C PHE A 63 -8.06 3.07 -7.88
N HIS A 64 -9.38 2.86 -7.90
CA HIS A 64 -10.32 3.68 -7.14
C HIS A 64 -10.08 3.57 -5.63
N VAL A 65 -9.85 2.35 -5.12
CA VAL A 65 -9.52 2.11 -3.71
C VAL A 65 -8.16 2.71 -3.35
N ALA A 66 -7.11 2.43 -4.14
CA ALA A 66 -5.78 2.97 -3.90
C ALA A 66 -5.78 4.52 -3.87
N ALA A 67 -6.39 5.14 -4.88
CA ALA A 67 -6.44 6.59 -5.00
C ALA A 67 -7.34 7.21 -3.92
N GLY A 68 -8.44 6.55 -3.55
CA GLY A 68 -9.32 6.97 -2.46
C GLY A 68 -8.61 6.94 -1.10
N THR A 69 -7.92 5.85 -0.78
CA THR A 69 -7.11 5.71 0.45
C THR A 69 -5.92 6.69 0.48
N ALA A 70 -5.34 7.01 -0.67
CA ALA A 70 -4.31 8.03 -0.79
C ALA A 70 -4.86 9.44 -0.51
N ALA A 71 -6.03 9.78 -1.09
CA ALA A 71 -6.68 11.08 -0.97
C ALA A 71 -6.98 11.46 0.48
N LEU A 72 -7.20 10.46 1.37
CA LEU A 72 -7.39 10.65 2.81
C LEU A 72 -6.29 11.49 3.48
N THR A 73 -5.05 11.41 2.99
CA THR A 73 -3.95 12.23 3.54
C THR A 73 -3.20 13.05 2.51
N HIS A 74 -3.13 12.63 1.25
CA HIS A 74 -2.42 13.34 0.17
C HIS A 74 -3.40 13.58 -0.97
N SER A 75 -4.08 14.73 -0.97
CA SER A 75 -5.19 14.99 -1.90
C SER A 75 -4.76 15.62 -3.23
N HIS A 76 -3.46 15.85 -3.49
CA HIS A 76 -3.01 16.37 -4.78
C HIS A 76 -2.89 15.24 -5.83
N PRO A 77 -3.49 15.38 -7.03
CA PRO A 77 -3.45 14.37 -8.09
C PRO A 77 -2.06 14.02 -8.65
N SER A 78 -1.00 14.71 -8.22
CA SER A 78 0.37 14.53 -8.74
C SER A 78 1.27 13.78 -7.77
N GLY A 79 0.77 13.42 -6.58
CA GLY A 79 1.53 12.67 -5.57
C GLY A 79 1.79 11.19 -5.93
N TYR A 80 1.49 10.79 -7.17
CA TYR A 80 1.53 9.41 -7.65
C TYR A 80 2.80 9.05 -8.47
N LEU A 81 3.85 9.88 -8.36
CA LEU A 81 5.23 9.71 -8.83
C LEU A 81 5.43 8.91 -10.14
N THR A 82 5.65 9.67 -11.22
CA THR A 82 5.97 9.17 -12.57
C THR A 82 7.26 8.37 -12.65
N ILE A 83 8.23 8.57 -11.76
CA ILE A 83 9.54 7.91 -11.86
C ILE A 83 9.52 6.44 -11.43
N GLY A 84 8.65 6.04 -10.49
CA GLY A 84 8.48 4.63 -10.13
C GLY A 84 7.81 3.82 -11.26
N VAL A 85 6.86 4.45 -11.96
CA VAL A 85 6.26 3.90 -13.19
C VAL A 85 7.29 3.86 -14.32
N TYR A 86 8.03 4.96 -14.53
CA TYR A 86 9.09 5.04 -15.55
C TYR A 86 10.16 3.96 -15.36
N ALA A 87 10.61 3.72 -14.13
CA ALA A 87 11.65 2.73 -13.87
C ALA A 87 11.22 1.31 -14.28
N VAL A 88 9.96 0.95 -14.05
CA VAL A 88 9.40 -0.32 -14.52
C VAL A 88 9.25 -0.36 -16.05
N LEU A 89 8.88 0.75 -16.69
CA LEU A 89 8.76 0.82 -18.15
C LEU A 89 10.11 0.87 -18.87
N ALA A 90 11.15 1.38 -18.22
CA ALA A 90 12.47 1.60 -18.80
C ALA A 90 13.46 0.44 -18.55
N THR A 91 13.03 -0.61 -17.84
CA THR A 91 13.86 -1.77 -17.49
C THR A 91 13.08 -3.08 -17.67
N ASP A 92 13.80 -4.17 -17.89
CA ASP A 92 13.20 -5.48 -18.19
C ASP A 92 13.18 -6.45 -16.99
N ASN A 93 13.60 -5.99 -15.80
CA ASN A 93 13.64 -6.81 -14.59
C ASN A 93 13.47 -5.98 -13.31
N LEU A 94 13.01 -6.64 -12.24
CA LEU A 94 12.72 -6.00 -10.95
C LEU A 94 13.97 -5.35 -10.32
N HIS A 95 15.12 -6.00 -10.41
CA HIS A 95 16.35 -5.52 -9.78
C HIS A 95 16.76 -4.15 -10.34
N ASP A 96 16.82 -4.03 -11.67
CA ASP A 96 17.22 -2.80 -12.34
C ASP A 96 16.15 -1.71 -12.22
N ALA A 97 14.86 -2.09 -12.27
CA ALA A 97 13.75 -1.17 -12.00
C ALA A 97 13.91 -0.53 -10.62
N MET A 98 14.15 -1.36 -9.59
CA MET A 98 14.34 -0.90 -8.21
C MET A 98 15.56 0.00 -8.09
N LEU A 99 16.72 -0.40 -8.61
CA LEU A 99 17.94 0.42 -8.57
C LEU A 99 17.74 1.76 -9.28
N LEU A 100 17.12 1.78 -10.46
CA LEU A 100 16.83 3.01 -11.19
C LEU A 100 15.86 3.91 -10.42
N SER A 101 14.86 3.31 -9.78
CA SER A 101 13.84 4.06 -9.05
C SER A 101 14.37 4.75 -7.79
N VAL A 102 15.45 4.26 -7.17
CA VAL A 102 15.96 4.81 -5.90
C VAL A 102 17.27 5.60 -6.06
N ASN A 103 18.05 5.38 -7.12
CA ASN A 103 19.32 6.07 -7.36
C ASN A 103 19.14 7.44 -8.03
N HIS A 104 18.37 8.32 -7.40
CA HIS A 104 18.24 9.72 -7.78
C HIS A 104 18.15 10.63 -6.55
N SER A 105 18.49 11.92 -6.70
CA SER A 105 18.53 12.90 -5.60
C SER A 105 17.15 13.43 -5.17
N GLY A 106 16.08 12.69 -5.50
CA GLY A 106 14.70 13.08 -5.22
C GLY A 106 14.15 12.30 -4.03
N ASP A 107 12.83 12.20 -3.95
CA ASP A 107 12.12 11.41 -2.93
C ASP A 107 12.23 9.90 -3.23
N SER A 108 13.43 9.34 -3.08
CA SER A 108 13.82 7.99 -3.51
C SER A 108 13.08 6.86 -2.79
N ASP A 109 12.71 7.08 -1.52
CA ASP A 109 11.99 6.08 -0.72
C ASP A 109 10.64 5.77 -1.38
N SER A 110 9.97 6.84 -1.77
CA SER A 110 8.64 6.84 -2.35
C SER A 110 8.58 6.20 -3.72
N THR A 111 9.57 6.53 -4.54
CA THR A 111 9.71 6.03 -5.90
C THR A 111 10.08 4.56 -5.89
N GLY A 112 10.92 4.14 -4.96
CA GLY A 112 11.20 2.74 -4.64
C GLY A 112 9.94 1.96 -4.27
N ILE A 113 9.06 2.53 -3.43
CA ILE A 113 7.79 1.85 -3.07
C ILE A 113 6.84 1.75 -4.27
N VAL A 114 6.67 2.82 -5.05
CA VAL A 114 5.84 2.79 -6.27
C VAL A 114 6.38 1.74 -7.24
N CYS A 115 7.69 1.79 -7.52
CA CYS A 115 8.36 0.84 -8.40
C CYS A 115 8.21 -0.60 -7.89
N GLY A 116 8.50 -0.86 -6.62
CA GLY A 116 8.43 -2.19 -6.02
C GLY A 116 7.03 -2.81 -6.09
N ASN A 117 5.98 -2.03 -5.87
CA ASN A 117 4.59 -2.50 -6.01
C ASN A 117 4.27 -2.91 -7.45
N ILE A 118 4.68 -2.10 -8.44
CA ILE A 118 4.40 -2.37 -9.86
C ILE A 118 5.28 -3.52 -10.35
N ALA A 119 6.59 -3.45 -10.12
CA ALA A 119 7.56 -4.47 -10.51
C ALA A 119 7.24 -5.83 -9.85
N GLY A 120 6.86 -5.84 -8.57
CA GLY A 120 6.45 -7.05 -7.87
C GLY A 120 5.20 -7.68 -8.47
N ALA A 121 4.24 -6.88 -8.94
CA ALA A 121 3.07 -7.37 -9.65
C ALA A 121 3.38 -7.87 -11.07
N VAL A 122 4.30 -7.22 -11.79
CA VAL A 122 4.68 -7.56 -13.17
C VAL A 122 5.58 -8.80 -13.22
N TYR A 123 6.62 -8.83 -12.39
CA TYR A 123 7.66 -9.86 -12.43
C TYR A 123 7.43 -10.98 -11.39
N GLY A 124 6.54 -10.76 -10.42
CA GLY A 124 6.27 -11.69 -9.32
C GLY A 124 7.26 -11.55 -8.17
N THR A 125 6.92 -12.10 -7.01
CA THR A 125 7.73 -11.99 -5.78
C THR A 125 8.99 -12.87 -5.80
N ARG A 126 9.01 -13.94 -6.59
CA ARG A 126 10.14 -14.89 -6.66
C ARG A 126 11.38 -14.31 -7.33
N VAL A 127 11.26 -13.18 -8.02
CA VAL A 127 12.38 -12.51 -8.69
C VAL A 127 13.08 -11.49 -7.78
N VAL A 128 12.59 -11.28 -6.56
CA VAL A 128 13.23 -10.39 -5.60
C VAL A 128 14.54 -11.05 -5.11
N PRO A 129 15.69 -10.37 -5.19
CA PRO A 129 16.97 -10.91 -4.74
C PRO A 129 16.92 -11.35 -3.27
N GLN A 130 17.40 -12.56 -3.00
CA GLN A 130 17.30 -13.16 -1.66
C GLN A 130 18.12 -12.37 -0.64
N GLU A 131 19.25 -11.79 -1.06
CA GLU A 131 20.08 -10.91 -0.26
C GLU A 131 19.31 -9.67 0.23
N TRP A 132 18.39 -9.12 -0.57
CA TRP A 132 17.55 -7.98 -0.16
C TRP A 132 16.53 -8.43 0.89
N LEU A 133 15.87 -9.57 0.66
CA LEU A 133 14.92 -10.14 1.61
C LEU A 133 15.56 -10.49 2.96
N ASN A 134 16.81 -10.95 2.96
CA ASN A 134 17.54 -11.28 4.19
C ASN A 134 17.83 -10.05 5.06
N THR A 135 17.87 -8.86 4.46
CA THR A 135 18.07 -7.58 5.17
C THR A 135 16.77 -6.81 5.42
N LEU A 136 15.66 -7.26 4.86
CA LEU A 136 14.38 -6.54 4.93
C LEU A 136 13.77 -6.68 6.32
N GLU A 137 13.62 -5.54 7.01
CA GLU A 137 12.93 -5.47 8.29
C GLU A 137 11.49 -5.99 8.16
N LEU A 138 11.05 -6.80 9.13
CA LEU A 138 9.70 -7.38 9.15
C LEU A 138 9.36 -8.27 7.94
N HIS A 139 10.35 -8.80 7.21
CA HIS A 139 10.14 -9.65 6.04
C HIS A 139 9.10 -10.76 6.29
N ASP A 140 9.22 -11.51 7.41
CA ASP A 140 8.28 -12.58 7.75
C ASP A 140 6.86 -12.09 8.03
N VAL A 141 6.73 -10.90 8.65
CA VAL A 141 5.42 -10.30 8.93
C VAL A 141 4.77 -9.83 7.63
N ILE A 142 5.51 -9.13 6.76
CA ILE A 142 5.02 -8.65 5.47
C ILE A 142 4.62 -9.83 4.58
N ARG A 143 5.46 -10.86 4.50
CA ARG A 143 5.17 -12.08 3.76
C ARG A 143 3.90 -12.74 4.29
N ARG A 144 3.78 -12.91 5.61
CA ARG A 144 2.61 -13.54 6.22
C ARG A 144 1.33 -12.74 5.96
N LEU A 145 1.36 -11.42 6.11
CA LEU A 145 0.22 -10.55 5.80
C LEU A 145 -0.17 -10.63 4.32
N SER A 146 0.81 -10.74 3.42
CA SER A 146 0.56 -10.86 1.98
C SER A 146 -0.10 -12.21 1.63
N GLU A 147 0.41 -13.30 2.21
CA GLU A 147 -0.18 -14.65 2.07
C GLU A 147 -1.60 -14.69 2.66
N ASP A 148 -1.79 -14.11 3.84
CA ASP A 148 -3.09 -14.09 4.50
C ASP A 148 -4.09 -13.22 3.72
N ALA A 149 -3.68 -12.07 3.20
CA ALA A 149 -4.51 -11.25 2.32
C ALA A 149 -4.89 -12.01 1.03
N PHE A 150 -3.93 -12.70 0.41
CA PHE A 150 -4.22 -13.51 -0.78
C PHE A 150 -5.24 -14.62 -0.50
N ALA A 151 -5.13 -15.31 0.64
CA ALA A 151 -6.09 -16.32 1.05
C ALA A 151 -7.49 -15.74 1.29
N GLU A 152 -7.59 -14.63 2.03
CA GLU A 152 -8.86 -13.95 2.32
C GLU A 152 -9.59 -13.46 1.07
N PHE A 153 -8.84 -12.94 0.10
CA PHE A 153 -9.41 -12.40 -1.14
C PHE A 153 -9.57 -13.43 -2.24
N SER A 154 -9.17 -14.68 -1.99
CA SER A 154 -9.44 -15.81 -2.88
C SER A 154 -10.93 -16.19 -2.90
N PRO A 155 -11.39 -17.00 -3.88
CA PRO A 155 -12.76 -17.51 -3.90
C PRO A 155 -13.15 -18.34 -2.67
N ASP A 156 -12.16 -18.94 -1.99
CA ASP A 156 -12.34 -19.85 -0.86
C ASP A 156 -11.58 -19.33 0.39
N PRO A 157 -12.07 -18.25 1.03
CA PRO A 157 -11.41 -17.67 2.18
C PRO A 157 -11.36 -18.64 3.38
N PRO A 158 -10.31 -18.59 4.21
CA PRO A 158 -10.23 -19.42 5.41
C PRO A 158 -11.32 -19.09 6.42
N THR A 159 -11.91 -20.11 7.03
CA THR A 159 -12.95 -19.95 8.07
C THR A 159 -12.63 -20.73 9.35
N ASP A 160 -11.41 -21.23 9.50
CA ASP A 160 -11.02 -22.01 10.67
C ASP A 160 -10.83 -21.12 11.92
N ALA A 161 -10.81 -21.76 13.08
CA ALA A 161 -10.71 -21.07 14.36
C ALA A 161 -9.37 -20.30 14.51
N ALA A 162 -8.28 -20.78 13.89
CA ALA A 162 -6.98 -20.10 13.95
C ALA A 162 -7.00 -18.81 13.11
N TRP A 163 -7.74 -18.78 12.01
CA TRP A 163 -8.00 -17.55 11.24
C TRP A 163 -8.71 -16.49 12.08
N THR A 164 -9.82 -16.88 12.71
CA THR A 164 -10.62 -15.98 13.56
C THR A 164 -9.84 -15.50 14.78
N GLN A 165 -8.98 -16.34 15.35
CA GLN A 165 -8.10 -15.94 16.45
C GLN A 165 -7.03 -14.92 16.00
N ARG A 166 -6.52 -15.04 14.78
CA ARG A 166 -5.52 -14.12 14.21
C ARG A 166 -6.14 -12.79 13.79
N TYR A 167 -7.37 -12.81 13.26
CA TYR A 167 -8.10 -11.63 12.76
C TYR A 167 -9.48 -11.46 13.45
N PRO A 168 -9.52 -11.20 14.77
CA PRO A 168 -10.75 -11.28 15.56
C PRO A 168 -11.82 -10.21 15.26
N ALA A 169 -11.44 -9.13 14.59
CA ALA A 169 -12.35 -8.04 14.21
C ALA A 169 -12.92 -8.20 12.78
N TRP A 170 -12.52 -9.24 12.05
CA TRP A 170 -12.94 -9.44 10.66
C TRP A 170 -14.25 -10.22 10.58
N CYS A 171 -15.27 -9.62 9.96
CA CYS A 171 -16.54 -10.29 9.66
C CYS A 171 -16.45 -10.89 8.24
N PRO A 172 -16.56 -12.23 8.06
CA PRO A 172 -16.51 -12.85 6.75
C PRO A 172 -17.59 -12.28 5.82
N ARG A 173 -17.25 -12.01 4.55
CA ARG A 173 -18.25 -11.58 3.56
C ARG A 173 -19.35 -12.65 3.43
N PRO A 174 -20.64 -12.26 3.34
CA PRO A 174 -21.68 -13.22 2.96
C PRO A 174 -21.34 -13.78 1.58
N LYS A 175 -21.37 -15.11 1.43
CA LYS A 175 -21.15 -15.77 0.14
C LYS A 175 -22.12 -15.16 -0.88
N GLN A 176 -21.61 -14.64 -1.98
CA GLN A 176 -22.49 -14.17 -3.05
C GLN A 176 -23.26 -15.38 -3.59
N GLU A 177 -24.54 -15.45 -3.26
CA GLU A 177 -25.47 -16.37 -3.88
C GLU A 177 -25.47 -16.06 -5.38
N THR A 178 -25.00 -17.01 -6.17
CA THR A 178 -25.11 -16.96 -7.62
C THR A 178 -26.59 -16.86 -7.96
N ARG A 179 -27.06 -15.65 -8.28
CA ARG A 179 -28.35 -15.45 -8.91
C ARG A 179 -28.30 -16.16 -10.26
N ARG A 180 -28.92 -17.35 -10.30
CA ARG A 180 -29.32 -18.02 -11.54
C ARG A 180 -30.47 -17.26 -12.19
#